data_AF-A0AAV9IJ85-F1
#
_entry.id   AF-A0AAV9IJ85-F1
#
_cell.length_a   1.000
_cell.length_b   1.000
_cell.length_c   1.000
_cell.angle_alpha   90.00
_cell.angle_beta   90.00
_cell.angle_gamma   90.00
#
_symmetry.space_group_name_H-M   'P 1'
#
loop_
_entity.id
_entity.type
_entity.pdbx_description
1 polymer ?
#
loop_
_entity_poly.entity_id
_entity_poly.type
_entity_poly.pdbx_seq_one_letter_code
_entity_poly.pdbx_strand_id
1 'polypeptide(L)'
;MQDKHLESSLEVLSSQLPRVAIVSRRHIRKNKFVDFVGEYHLDLIVKNGAVPLIVPRVQRVHEMLESFEPIHGVLLCEGEDIDPSLYQADLSNLDPEVIEKIKEKHSGDTKVDKEKDSIEFALCRRCIAKGIPFLGICRGSQIMNVALGGTLYFDVELQLKSSVKHIDYDNYDGHRHPVTIVPGTPLYEWFGQEEILVNSYHHQGIKDLGRLLSPMAFAPDGLIEGYYCPSTYNPKQGNFLVGLQFHPERMQESHITDSSPRKEVQYDYPGCPKVYETFIAAVQAFASKQRGDSGPSTKTVSSTVKNEYRMVVESFNEAARVYHDKLALDEQTMKKFQVGMKFLETQLPLSVDDLNRLSRIGATVRGGNIYQTSGGKSKAPPDRVREESPSKLMDSLQHVMKVLPSLSPVEIEQLAASLEQALAAVVEYRNRNNLD
;
A
#
# COMPACT_ATOMS: atom_id res chain seq x y z
N MET A 1 -3.34 -46.79 -22.97
CA MET A 1 -3.26 -45.36 -23.36
C MET A 1 -4.37 -44.51 -22.73
N GLN A 2 -5.51 -45.09 -22.31
CA GLN A 2 -6.58 -44.37 -21.59
C GLN A 2 -6.28 -44.09 -20.10
N ASP A 3 -5.50 -44.95 -19.41
CA ASP A 3 -5.25 -44.78 -17.97
C ASP A 3 -4.34 -43.60 -17.62
N LYS A 4 -3.34 -43.26 -18.45
CA LYS A 4 -2.44 -42.11 -18.20
C LYS A 4 -3.16 -40.76 -18.24
N HIS A 5 -4.22 -40.65 -19.05
CA HIS A 5 -5.03 -39.42 -19.11
C HIS A 5 -5.91 -39.26 -17.86
N LEU A 6 -6.43 -40.37 -17.32
CA LEU A 6 -7.25 -40.38 -16.12
C LEU A 6 -6.42 -40.12 -14.85
N GLU A 7 -5.21 -40.70 -14.75
CA GLU A 7 -4.26 -40.44 -13.66
C GLU A 7 -3.81 -38.97 -13.62
N SER A 8 -3.48 -38.36 -14.77
CA SER A 8 -3.12 -36.92 -14.82
C SER A 8 -4.28 -36.00 -14.43
N SER A 9 -5.53 -36.40 -14.73
CA SER A 9 -6.73 -35.65 -14.38
C SER A 9 -7.05 -35.74 -12.88
N LEU A 10 -6.74 -36.88 -12.25
CA LEU A 10 -6.87 -37.10 -10.82
C LEU A 10 -5.73 -36.45 -10.01
N GLU A 11 -4.51 -36.37 -10.54
CA GLU A 11 -3.40 -35.62 -9.94
C GLU A 11 -3.71 -34.12 -9.86
N VAL A 12 -4.25 -33.53 -10.94
CA VAL A 12 -4.70 -32.12 -10.95
C VAL A 12 -5.82 -31.88 -9.93
N LEU A 13 -6.76 -32.83 -9.77
CA LEU A 13 -7.82 -32.77 -8.75
C LEU A 13 -7.30 -32.95 -7.31
N SER A 14 -6.13 -33.60 -7.13
CA SER A 14 -5.49 -33.80 -5.83
C SER A 14 -4.64 -32.61 -5.37
N SER A 15 -4.19 -31.76 -6.31
CA SER A 15 -3.40 -30.57 -6.02
C SER A 15 -4.30 -29.36 -5.70
N GLN A 16 -4.16 -28.78 -4.51
CA GLN A 16 -4.82 -27.50 -4.22
C GLN A 16 -4.23 -26.41 -5.14
N LEU A 17 -5.03 -25.97 -6.12
CA LEU A 17 -4.67 -24.87 -7.01
C LEU A 17 -4.36 -23.60 -6.19
N PRO A 18 -3.36 -22.79 -6.59
CA PRO A 18 -3.04 -21.55 -5.91
C PRO A 18 -4.23 -20.60 -5.90
N ARG A 19 -4.37 -19.85 -4.80
CA ARG A 19 -5.52 -18.97 -4.55
C ARG A 19 -5.07 -17.52 -4.62
N VAL A 20 -5.76 -16.72 -5.43
CA VAL A 20 -5.52 -15.28 -5.55
C VAL A 20 -6.68 -14.55 -4.87
N ALA A 21 -6.41 -13.88 -3.75
CA ALA A 21 -7.41 -13.05 -3.09
C ALA A 21 -7.63 -11.76 -3.87
N ILE A 22 -8.90 -11.41 -4.10
CA ILE A 22 -9.32 -10.23 -4.85
C ILE A 22 -10.38 -9.48 -4.04
N VAL A 23 -10.11 -8.23 -3.67
CA VAL A 23 -11.12 -7.42 -2.98
C VAL A 23 -12.19 -7.00 -3.97
N SER A 24 -13.44 -7.32 -3.67
CA SER A 24 -14.57 -6.98 -4.52
C SER A 24 -14.75 -5.47 -4.66
N ARG A 25 -15.32 -5.06 -5.80
CA ARG A 25 -15.97 -3.76 -6.00
C ARG A 25 -17.43 -3.85 -5.59
N ARG A 26 -18.09 -2.70 -5.43
CA ARG A 26 -19.50 -2.64 -5.05
C ARG A 26 -20.27 -1.73 -5.98
N HIS A 27 -21.47 -2.14 -6.37
CA HIS A 27 -22.44 -1.27 -7.01
C HIS A 27 -23.81 -1.42 -6.34
N ILE A 28 -24.69 -0.45 -6.59
CA ILE A 28 -26.07 -0.50 -6.11
C ILE A 28 -26.94 -1.04 -7.25
N ARG A 29 -27.64 -2.14 -6.99
CA ARG A 29 -28.65 -2.70 -7.90
C ARG A 29 -29.94 -2.93 -7.15
N LYS A 30 -31.05 -2.33 -7.62
CA LYS A 30 -32.37 -2.41 -6.98
C LYS A 30 -32.31 -2.06 -5.47
N ASN A 31 -31.63 -0.96 -5.13
CA ASN A 31 -31.42 -0.48 -3.75
C ASN A 31 -30.70 -1.48 -2.82
N LYS A 32 -29.92 -2.41 -3.38
CA LYS A 32 -29.09 -3.35 -2.62
C LYS A 32 -27.65 -3.25 -3.08
N PHE A 33 -26.73 -3.37 -2.13
CA PHE A 33 -25.32 -3.50 -2.47
C PHE A 33 -25.06 -4.87 -3.09
N VAL A 34 -24.30 -4.88 -4.19
CA VAL A 34 -23.83 -6.07 -4.88
C VAL A 34 -22.33 -5.97 -5.02
N ASP A 35 -21.63 -6.92 -4.40
CA ASP A 35 -20.19 -7.06 -4.52
C ASP A 35 -19.86 -7.86 -5.79
N PHE A 36 -18.87 -7.40 -6.56
CA PHE A 36 -18.49 -7.99 -7.84
C PHE A 36 -17.00 -7.78 -8.15
N VAL A 37 -16.47 -8.53 -9.12
CA VAL A 37 -15.12 -8.34 -9.69
C VAL A 37 -15.28 -8.37 -11.21
N GLY A 38 -14.53 -7.53 -11.93
CA GLY A 38 -14.55 -7.50 -13.39
C GLY A 38 -14.15 -8.85 -14.00
N GLU A 39 -14.85 -9.27 -15.05
CA GLU A 39 -14.65 -10.60 -15.64
C GLU A 39 -13.23 -10.78 -16.20
N TYR A 40 -12.63 -9.75 -16.80
CA TYR A 40 -11.28 -9.86 -17.39
C TYR A 40 -10.21 -10.26 -16.38
N HIS A 41 -10.27 -9.73 -15.15
CA HIS A 41 -9.39 -10.15 -14.06
C HIS A 41 -9.58 -11.64 -13.73
N LEU A 42 -10.84 -12.07 -13.59
CA LEU A 42 -11.18 -13.46 -13.26
C LEU A 42 -10.76 -14.43 -14.36
N ASP A 43 -11.02 -14.09 -15.62
CA ASP A 43 -10.67 -14.88 -16.79
C ASP A 43 -9.15 -15.05 -16.91
N LEU A 44 -8.38 -13.97 -16.75
CA LEU A 44 -6.92 -14.03 -16.76
C LEU A 44 -6.34 -14.86 -15.60
N ILE A 45 -6.92 -14.79 -14.40
CA ILE A 45 -6.49 -15.63 -13.27
C ILE A 45 -6.77 -17.11 -13.54
N VAL A 46 -7.99 -17.44 -13.98
CA VAL A 46 -8.40 -18.83 -14.22
C VAL A 46 -7.65 -19.44 -15.40
N LYS A 47 -7.51 -18.72 -16.52
CA LYS A 47 -6.76 -19.18 -17.70
C LYS A 47 -5.30 -19.50 -17.39
N ASN A 48 -4.70 -18.78 -16.44
CA ASN A 48 -3.32 -19.00 -16.01
C ASN A 48 -3.18 -20.04 -14.88
N GLY A 49 -4.26 -20.74 -14.50
CA GLY A 49 -4.21 -21.88 -13.58
C GLY A 49 -4.20 -21.50 -12.10
N ALA A 50 -4.91 -20.44 -11.71
CA ALA A 50 -5.15 -20.08 -10.32
C ALA A 50 -6.65 -19.91 -10.02
N VAL A 51 -7.00 -19.99 -8.73
CA VAL A 51 -8.38 -19.86 -8.24
C VAL A 51 -8.59 -18.45 -7.70
N PRO A 52 -9.53 -17.65 -8.27
CA PRO A 52 -9.89 -16.37 -7.69
C PRO A 52 -10.70 -16.56 -6.41
N LEU A 53 -10.28 -15.90 -5.32
CA LEU A 53 -10.96 -15.86 -4.04
C LEU A 53 -11.48 -14.44 -3.81
N ILE A 54 -12.77 -14.22 -4.03
CA ILE A 54 -13.38 -12.90 -3.88
C ILE A 54 -13.56 -12.59 -2.38
N VAL A 55 -12.97 -11.48 -1.94
CA VAL A 55 -13.07 -10.95 -0.59
C VAL A 55 -14.19 -9.89 -0.57
N PRO A 56 -15.29 -10.11 0.16
CA PRO A 56 -16.43 -9.18 0.20
C PRO A 56 -16.10 -7.89 0.96
N ARG A 57 -16.72 -6.77 0.59
CA ARG A 57 -16.56 -5.45 1.23
C ARG A 57 -17.51 -5.28 2.42
N VAL A 58 -17.48 -6.19 3.39
CA VAL A 58 -18.36 -6.10 4.57
C VAL A 58 -17.58 -5.78 5.83
N GLN A 59 -18.27 -5.16 6.79
CA GLN A 59 -17.65 -4.72 8.05
C GLN A 59 -16.91 -5.89 8.70
N ARG A 60 -15.73 -5.60 9.26
CA ARG A 60 -14.87 -6.54 10.00
C ARG A 60 -14.19 -7.64 9.18
N VAL A 61 -14.35 -7.67 7.85
CA VAL A 61 -13.62 -8.65 7.00
C VAL A 61 -12.10 -8.52 7.16
N HIS A 62 -11.59 -7.30 7.39
CA HIS A 62 -10.17 -7.06 7.65
C HIS A 62 -9.64 -7.82 8.89
N GLU A 63 -10.49 -8.05 9.89
CA GLU A 63 -10.20 -8.86 11.10
C GLU A 63 -10.16 -10.36 10.79
N MET A 64 -10.95 -10.80 9.80
CA MET A 64 -11.16 -12.21 9.46
C MET A 64 -10.26 -12.72 8.33
N LEU A 65 -9.34 -11.91 7.82
CA LEU A 65 -8.50 -12.27 6.67
C LEU A 65 -7.66 -13.53 6.89
N GLU A 66 -7.39 -13.94 8.14
CA GLU A 66 -6.75 -15.24 8.42
C GLU A 66 -7.63 -16.44 8.05
N SER A 67 -8.95 -16.30 8.12
CA SER A 67 -9.89 -17.36 7.72
C SER A 67 -9.97 -17.54 6.20
N PHE A 68 -9.38 -16.63 5.41
CA PHE A 68 -9.27 -16.76 3.95
C PHE A 68 -8.03 -17.56 3.52
N GLU A 69 -7.16 -17.94 4.45
CA GLU A 69 -5.95 -18.69 4.17
C GLU A 69 -6.24 -20.14 3.68
N PRO A 70 -5.36 -20.74 2.85
CA PRO A 70 -4.13 -20.17 2.30
C PRO A 70 -4.38 -19.14 1.18
N ILE A 71 -3.72 -17.98 1.25
CA ILE A 71 -3.63 -16.95 0.21
C ILE A 71 -2.24 -17.03 -0.44
N HIS A 72 -2.21 -17.30 -1.74
CA HIS A 72 -0.98 -17.48 -2.51
C HIS A 72 -0.63 -16.27 -3.39
N GLY A 73 -1.60 -15.40 -3.62
CA GLY A 73 -1.45 -14.14 -4.33
C GLY A 73 -2.53 -13.15 -3.92
N VAL A 74 -2.28 -11.87 -4.12
CA VAL A 74 -3.28 -10.81 -3.97
C VAL A 74 -3.33 -9.98 -5.25
N LEU A 75 -4.55 -9.71 -5.72
CA LEU A 75 -4.84 -8.73 -6.75
C LEU A 75 -5.73 -7.66 -6.14
N LEU A 76 -5.26 -6.41 -6.12
CA LEU A 76 -6.12 -5.26 -5.84
C LEU A 76 -6.51 -4.59 -7.15
N CYS A 77 -7.82 -4.53 -7.39
CA CYS A 77 -8.42 -3.97 -8.59
C CYS A 77 -8.74 -2.47 -8.41
N GLU A 78 -9.37 -1.90 -9.42
CA GLU A 78 -9.84 -0.52 -9.44
C GLU A 78 -10.97 -0.21 -8.45
N GLY A 79 -11.24 1.08 -8.26
CA GLY A 79 -12.39 1.58 -7.52
C GLY A 79 -12.28 3.05 -7.17
N GLU A 80 -13.02 3.42 -6.14
CA GLU A 80 -13.24 4.79 -5.63
C GLU A 80 -12.05 5.34 -4.85
N ASP A 81 -11.88 6.65 -4.75
CA ASP A 81 -10.74 7.30 -4.12
C ASP A 81 -10.35 6.77 -2.74
N ILE A 82 -9.06 6.79 -2.46
CA ILE A 82 -8.49 6.46 -1.15
C ILE A 82 -8.69 7.66 -0.22
N ASP A 83 -9.07 7.41 1.04
CA ASP A 83 -9.21 8.47 2.04
C ASP A 83 -7.92 9.32 2.12
N PRO A 84 -7.98 10.64 1.83
CA PRO A 84 -6.81 11.53 1.85
C PRO A 84 -6.03 11.55 3.17
N SER A 85 -6.69 11.21 4.29
CA SER A 85 -6.05 11.10 5.60
C SER A 85 -5.04 9.95 5.68
N LEU A 86 -5.18 8.90 4.85
CA LEU A 86 -4.33 7.71 4.88
C LEU A 86 -2.95 7.94 4.24
N TYR A 87 -2.82 8.94 3.37
CA TYR A 87 -1.55 9.34 2.77
C TYR A 87 -1.14 10.77 3.13
N GLN A 88 -1.80 11.35 4.15
CA GLN A 88 -1.51 12.67 4.69
C GLN A 88 -1.51 13.74 3.59
N ALA A 89 -2.53 13.71 2.74
CA ALA A 89 -2.69 14.66 1.65
C ALA A 89 -2.56 16.09 2.17
N ASP A 90 -1.60 16.84 1.63
CA ASP A 90 -1.50 18.27 1.92
C ASP A 90 -2.52 19.03 1.07
N LEU A 91 -3.76 19.04 1.55
CA LEU A 91 -4.86 19.79 0.96
C LEU A 91 -4.88 21.25 1.44
N SER A 92 -4.00 21.65 2.36
CA SER A 92 -3.98 23.01 2.91
C SER A 92 -3.64 24.06 1.85
N ASN A 93 -2.92 23.64 0.80
CA ASN A 93 -2.57 24.46 -0.35
C ASN A 93 -3.65 24.48 -1.45
N LEU A 94 -4.78 23.78 -1.25
CA LEU A 94 -5.92 23.79 -2.17
C LEU A 94 -7.07 24.60 -1.57
N ASP A 95 -7.63 25.50 -2.37
CA ASP A 95 -8.84 26.23 -2.00
C ASP A 95 -10.00 25.25 -1.75
N PRO A 96 -10.75 25.36 -0.63
CA PRO A 96 -11.94 24.55 -0.39
C PRO A 96 -12.93 24.52 -1.56
N GLU A 97 -13.09 25.62 -2.31
CA GLU A 97 -13.96 25.66 -3.48
C GLU A 97 -13.45 24.76 -4.62
N VAL A 98 -12.12 24.64 -4.76
CA VAL A 98 -11.49 23.76 -5.75
C VAL A 98 -11.66 22.29 -5.35
N ILE A 99 -11.53 21.96 -4.06
CA ILE A 99 -11.78 20.61 -3.55
C ILE A 99 -13.23 20.18 -3.83
N GLU A 100 -14.20 21.08 -3.62
CA GLU A 100 -15.60 20.79 -3.89
C GLU A 100 -15.87 20.61 -5.39
N LYS A 101 -15.27 21.44 -6.24
CA LYS A 101 -15.36 21.26 -7.71
C LYS A 101 -14.79 19.93 -8.18
N ILE A 102 -13.69 19.45 -7.58
CA ILE A 102 -13.14 18.12 -7.88
C ILE A 102 -14.15 17.03 -7.50
N LYS A 103 -14.75 17.12 -6.31
CA LYS A 103 -15.79 16.17 -5.86
C LYS A 103 -17.03 16.20 -6.73
N GLU A 104 -17.46 17.36 -7.19
CA GLU A 104 -18.59 17.49 -8.11
C GLU A 104 -18.25 16.88 -9.48
N LYS A 105 -17.08 17.21 -10.05
CA LYS A 105 -16.59 16.68 -11.33
C LYS A 105 -16.45 15.15 -11.30
N HIS A 106 -15.93 14.62 -10.20
CA HIS A 106 -15.63 13.19 -10.00
C HIS A 106 -16.58 12.54 -8.98
N SER A 107 -17.87 12.91 -9.02
CA SER A 107 -18.86 12.51 -8.00
C SER A 107 -19.11 10.99 -7.88
N GLY A 108 -18.81 10.24 -8.95
CA GLY A 108 -18.86 8.77 -8.94
C GLY A 108 -17.65 8.10 -8.29
N ASP A 109 -16.52 8.80 -8.24
CA ASP A 109 -15.21 8.24 -7.88
C ASP A 109 -14.70 8.76 -6.51
N THR A 110 -15.02 10.00 -6.13
CA THR A 110 -14.56 10.64 -4.88
C THR A 110 -15.20 10.11 -3.59
N LYS A 111 -16.10 9.12 -3.71
CA LYS A 111 -16.75 8.49 -2.56
C LYS A 111 -15.82 7.47 -1.90
N VAL A 112 -15.09 7.93 -0.89
CA VAL A 112 -14.24 7.09 -0.05
C VAL A 112 -15.02 5.92 0.56
N ASP A 113 -14.48 4.70 0.41
CA ASP A 113 -14.95 3.49 1.10
C ASP A 113 -13.94 3.03 2.14
N LYS A 114 -14.20 3.41 3.40
CA LYS A 114 -13.35 3.08 4.55
C LYS A 114 -13.25 1.58 4.82
N GLU A 115 -14.30 0.81 4.54
CA GLU A 115 -14.27 -0.64 4.74
C GLU A 115 -13.36 -1.29 3.70
N LYS A 116 -13.45 -0.86 2.44
CA LYS A 116 -12.55 -1.31 1.39
C LYS A 116 -11.09 -0.96 1.71
N ASP A 117 -10.83 0.30 2.07
CA ASP A 117 -9.49 0.74 2.48
C ASP A 117 -8.96 -0.15 3.61
N SER A 118 -9.75 -0.40 4.66
CA SER A 118 -9.32 -1.24 5.79
C SER A 118 -8.89 -2.66 5.38
N ILE A 119 -9.66 -3.30 4.48
CA ILE A 119 -9.41 -4.66 4.00
C ILE A 119 -8.14 -4.68 3.15
N GLU A 120 -7.99 -3.73 2.24
CA GLU A 120 -6.91 -3.70 1.27
C GLU A 120 -5.57 -3.30 1.91
N PHE A 121 -5.56 -2.32 2.80
CA PHE A 121 -4.37 -2.01 3.60
C PHE A 121 -3.97 -3.19 4.48
N ALA A 122 -4.93 -3.94 5.05
CA ALA A 122 -4.65 -5.14 5.82
C ALA A 122 -4.11 -6.29 4.96
N LEU A 123 -4.59 -6.46 3.72
CA LEU A 123 -4.02 -7.41 2.76
C LEU A 123 -2.62 -7.00 2.30
N CYS A 124 -2.40 -5.71 2.03
CA CYS A 124 -1.10 -5.19 1.64
C CYS A 124 -0.05 -5.47 2.73
N ARG A 125 -0.34 -5.14 4.00
CA ARG A 125 0.54 -5.47 5.13
C ARG A 125 0.86 -6.96 5.23
N ARG A 126 -0.11 -7.84 4.96
CA ARG A 126 0.10 -9.29 4.92
C ARG A 126 0.99 -9.73 3.75
N CYS A 127 0.78 -9.18 2.56
CA CYS A 127 1.61 -9.48 1.40
C CYS A 127 3.07 -9.13 1.65
N ILE A 128 3.26 -7.95 2.21
CA ILE A 128 4.53 -7.41 2.65
C ILE A 128 5.22 -8.33 3.66
N ALA A 129 4.53 -8.67 4.76
CA ALA A 129 5.11 -9.46 5.85
C ALA A 129 5.44 -10.91 5.44
N LYS A 130 4.60 -11.51 4.58
CA LYS A 130 4.74 -12.92 4.15
C LYS A 130 5.46 -13.09 2.81
N GLY A 131 5.75 -12.00 2.09
CA GLY A 131 6.26 -12.03 0.72
C GLY A 131 5.28 -12.65 -0.28
N ILE A 132 3.97 -12.49 -0.08
CA ILE A 132 2.96 -13.00 -1.01
C ILE A 132 3.02 -12.15 -2.31
N PRO A 133 3.05 -12.78 -3.50
CA PRO A 133 2.90 -12.10 -4.78
C PRO A 133 1.71 -11.13 -4.79
N PHE A 134 1.96 -9.89 -5.18
CA PHE A 134 0.99 -8.82 -5.10
C PHE A 134 0.97 -7.96 -6.38
N LEU A 135 -0.17 -7.92 -7.05
CA LEU A 135 -0.45 -7.07 -8.21
C LEU A 135 -1.50 -6.00 -7.83
N GLY A 136 -1.21 -4.74 -8.11
CA GLY A 136 -2.15 -3.63 -7.94
C GLY A 136 -2.46 -2.96 -9.29
N ILE A 137 -3.74 -2.83 -9.63
CA ILE A 137 -4.20 -2.19 -10.88
C ILE A 137 -5.02 -0.94 -10.55
N CYS A 138 -4.72 0.17 -11.23
CA CYS A 138 -5.31 1.49 -11.00
C CYS A 138 -5.28 1.85 -9.52
N ARG A 139 -6.44 1.96 -8.86
CA ARG A 139 -6.53 2.18 -7.41
C ARG A 139 -5.75 1.17 -6.58
N GLY A 140 -5.70 -0.10 -6.97
CA GLY A 140 -4.91 -1.11 -6.27
C GLY A 140 -3.41 -0.78 -6.23
N SER A 141 -2.89 -0.17 -7.31
CA SER A 141 -1.51 0.35 -7.34
C SER A 141 -1.34 1.54 -6.38
N GLN A 142 -2.36 2.38 -6.23
CA GLN A 142 -2.30 3.54 -5.33
C GLN A 142 -2.32 3.09 -3.86
N ILE A 143 -3.17 2.12 -3.48
CA ILE A 143 -3.17 1.52 -2.13
C ILE A 143 -1.81 0.95 -1.79
N MET A 144 -1.23 0.16 -2.70
CA MET A 144 0.08 -0.46 -2.50
C MET A 144 1.17 0.60 -2.31
N ASN A 145 1.14 1.70 -3.08
CA ASN A 145 2.09 2.80 -2.92
C ASN A 145 1.96 3.48 -1.55
N VAL A 146 0.74 3.83 -1.14
CA VAL A 146 0.47 4.47 0.16
C VAL A 146 0.88 3.56 1.32
N ALA A 147 0.59 2.27 1.24
CA ALA A 147 0.98 1.29 2.26
C ALA A 147 2.51 1.15 2.42
N LEU A 148 3.27 1.54 1.38
CA LEU A 148 4.73 1.57 1.37
C LEU A 148 5.29 2.98 1.64
N GLY A 149 4.47 3.90 2.15
CA GLY A 149 4.86 5.24 2.57
C GLY A 149 4.91 6.28 1.45
N GLY A 150 4.39 5.94 0.26
CA GLY A 150 4.19 6.90 -0.83
C GLY A 150 2.96 7.80 -0.61
N THR A 151 2.77 8.77 -1.51
CA THR A 151 1.64 9.70 -1.50
C THR A 151 0.97 9.80 -2.87
N LEU A 152 -0.20 10.42 -2.92
CA LEU A 152 -0.98 10.60 -4.14
C LEU A 152 -1.21 12.09 -4.40
N TYR A 153 -1.36 12.44 -5.68
CA TYR A 153 -2.08 13.63 -6.08
C TYR A 153 -3.56 13.42 -5.78
N PHE A 154 -4.16 14.41 -5.13
CA PHE A 154 -5.60 14.47 -4.91
C PHE A 154 -6.36 14.66 -6.24
N ASP A 155 -5.77 15.44 -7.15
CA ASP A 155 -6.20 15.54 -8.54
C ASP A 155 -5.00 15.83 -9.45
N VAL A 156 -4.71 14.91 -10.36
CA VAL A 156 -3.54 14.95 -11.26
C VAL A 156 -3.63 16.13 -12.21
N GLU A 157 -4.77 16.30 -12.89
CA GLU A 157 -4.96 17.34 -13.91
C GLU A 157 -4.70 18.73 -13.31
N LEU A 158 -5.26 19.00 -12.14
CA LEU A 158 -5.07 20.26 -11.44
C LEU A 158 -3.64 20.45 -10.92
N GLN A 159 -3.10 19.46 -10.20
CA GLN A 159 -1.86 19.63 -9.44
C GLN A 159 -0.61 19.57 -10.32
N LEU A 160 -0.62 18.77 -11.39
CA LEU A 160 0.44 18.76 -12.39
C LEU A 160 0.26 19.84 -13.46
N LYS A 161 -0.91 20.49 -13.52
CA LYS A 161 -1.32 21.32 -14.66
C LYS A 161 -1.16 20.55 -15.97
N SER A 162 -1.56 19.28 -15.93
CA SER A 162 -1.28 18.32 -16.99
C SER A 162 -2.08 18.67 -18.25
N SER A 163 -1.42 18.57 -19.41
CA SER A 163 -2.11 18.56 -20.71
C SER A 163 -2.57 17.15 -21.10
N VAL A 164 -2.17 16.13 -20.34
CA VAL A 164 -2.60 14.74 -20.53
C VAL A 164 -3.93 14.57 -19.80
N LYS A 165 -4.93 14.10 -20.54
CA LYS A 165 -6.24 13.74 -19.97
C LYS A 165 -6.12 12.33 -19.40
N HIS A 166 -6.17 12.16 -18.09
CA HIS A 166 -6.10 10.84 -17.42
C HIS A 166 -7.49 10.25 -17.14
N ILE A 167 -8.55 11.03 -17.34
CA ILE A 167 -9.92 10.56 -17.22
C ILE A 167 -10.80 11.18 -18.30
N ASP A 168 -11.47 10.31 -19.07
CA ASP A 168 -12.43 10.74 -20.09
C ASP A 168 -13.80 10.09 -19.88
N TYR A 169 -14.72 10.85 -19.29
CA TYR A 169 -16.09 10.42 -19.05
C TYR A 169 -16.88 10.17 -20.35
N ASP A 170 -16.51 10.85 -21.44
CA ASP A 170 -17.17 10.70 -22.75
C ASP A 170 -16.63 9.51 -23.54
N ASN A 171 -15.44 8.99 -23.16
CA ASN A 171 -14.75 7.91 -23.85
C ASN A 171 -14.13 6.91 -22.85
N TYR A 172 -14.96 6.38 -21.95
CA TYR A 172 -14.54 5.56 -20.81
C TYR A 172 -13.59 4.39 -21.17
N ASP A 173 -13.99 3.51 -22.10
CA ASP A 173 -13.20 2.33 -22.46
C ASP A 173 -12.23 2.57 -23.63
N GLY A 174 -12.45 3.64 -24.41
CA GLY A 174 -11.71 3.89 -25.65
C GLY A 174 -10.60 4.93 -25.53
N HIS A 175 -10.57 5.73 -24.45
CA HIS A 175 -9.55 6.75 -24.27
C HIS A 175 -8.16 6.12 -24.07
N ARG A 176 -7.14 6.72 -24.68
CA ARG A 176 -5.75 6.28 -24.60
C ARG A 176 -4.81 7.48 -24.53
N HIS A 177 -3.73 7.37 -23.77
CA HIS A 177 -2.59 8.30 -23.82
C HIS A 177 -1.27 7.53 -23.90
N PRO A 178 -0.19 8.15 -24.43
CA PRO A 178 1.11 7.49 -24.47
C PRO A 178 1.71 7.39 -23.07
N VAL A 179 2.56 6.37 -22.88
CA VAL A 179 3.47 6.23 -21.75
C VAL A 179 4.83 5.77 -22.23
N THR A 180 5.88 6.30 -21.63
CA THR A 180 7.26 5.88 -21.85
C THR A 180 7.64 4.82 -20.81
N ILE A 181 8.00 3.63 -21.26
CA ILE A 181 8.47 2.52 -20.45
C ILE A 181 9.97 2.63 -20.22
N VAL A 182 10.39 2.45 -18.96
CA VAL A 182 11.80 2.47 -18.56
C VAL A 182 12.48 1.15 -18.99
N PRO A 183 13.55 1.20 -19.81
CA PRO A 183 14.29 0.01 -20.22
C PRO A 183 14.86 -0.79 -19.04
N GLY A 184 14.93 -2.10 -19.18
CA GLY A 184 15.47 -3.01 -18.15
C GLY A 184 14.52 -3.25 -16.96
N THR A 185 13.28 -2.79 -17.04
CA THR A 185 12.23 -3.08 -16.06
C THR A 185 11.36 -4.26 -16.52
N PRO A 186 10.62 -4.93 -15.61
CA PRO A 186 9.67 -5.98 -15.98
C PRO A 186 8.67 -5.56 -17.06
N LEU A 187 8.20 -4.30 -17.01
CA LEU A 187 7.24 -3.80 -17.98
C LEU A 187 7.83 -3.75 -19.40
N TYR A 188 9.10 -3.37 -19.52
CA TYR A 188 9.82 -3.41 -20.80
C TYR A 188 9.96 -4.84 -21.33
N GLU A 189 10.23 -5.82 -20.46
CA GLU A 189 10.30 -7.24 -20.85
C GLU A 189 8.96 -7.77 -21.36
N TRP A 190 7.84 -7.30 -20.79
CA TRP A 190 6.51 -7.74 -21.19
C TRP A 190 6.05 -7.13 -22.50
N PHE A 191 6.27 -5.83 -22.71
CA PHE A 191 5.74 -5.10 -23.87
C PHE A 191 6.74 -5.02 -25.03
N GLY A 192 8.05 -5.10 -24.76
CA GLY A 192 9.10 -5.08 -25.78
C GLY A 192 9.23 -3.76 -26.54
N GLN A 193 8.64 -2.67 -26.02
CA GLN A 193 8.61 -1.34 -26.63
C GLN A 193 8.85 -0.27 -25.55
N GLU A 194 9.50 0.83 -25.92
CA GLU A 194 9.74 1.97 -25.02
C GLU A 194 8.55 2.93 -24.92
N GLU A 195 7.62 2.88 -25.88
CA GLU A 195 6.43 3.72 -25.88
C GLU A 195 5.20 2.87 -26.24
N ILE A 196 4.14 2.98 -25.44
CA ILE A 196 2.86 2.31 -25.68
C ILE A 196 1.71 3.28 -25.42
N LEU A 197 0.55 3.04 -26.02
CA LEU A 197 -0.70 3.73 -25.71
C LEU A 197 -1.47 2.91 -24.68
N VAL A 198 -1.78 3.50 -23.54
CA VAL A 198 -2.52 2.82 -22.45
C VAL A 198 -3.88 3.45 -22.25
N ASN A 199 -4.84 2.64 -21.77
CA ASN A 199 -6.13 3.16 -21.34
C ASN A 199 -6.01 3.92 -20.03
N SER A 200 -6.92 4.88 -19.83
CA SER A 200 -6.81 5.78 -18.70
C SER A 200 -8.19 6.21 -18.20
N TYR A 201 -8.44 5.88 -16.94
CA TYR A 201 -9.61 6.29 -16.19
C TYR A 201 -9.22 6.46 -14.72
N HIS A 202 -8.54 7.57 -14.43
CA HIS A 202 -8.17 7.95 -13.07
C HIS A 202 -7.92 9.45 -12.99
N HIS A 203 -8.37 10.08 -11.90
CA HIS A 203 -8.06 11.48 -11.63
C HIS A 203 -7.04 11.62 -10.48
N GLN A 204 -6.92 10.61 -9.62
CA GLN A 204 -5.79 10.46 -8.68
C GLN A 204 -4.61 9.74 -9.36
N GLY A 205 -3.41 9.93 -8.82
CA GLY A 205 -2.19 9.29 -9.30
C GLY A 205 -1.05 9.41 -8.31
N ILE A 206 0.06 8.72 -8.55
CA ILE A 206 1.20 8.69 -7.63
C ILE A 206 1.91 10.05 -7.63
N LYS A 207 2.08 10.63 -6.44
CA LYS A 207 2.90 11.84 -6.23
C LYS A 207 4.30 11.47 -5.77
N ASP A 208 4.41 10.89 -4.58
CA ASP A 208 5.66 10.33 -4.08
C ASP A 208 5.58 8.82 -4.13
N LEU A 209 6.56 8.20 -4.78
CA LEU A 209 6.67 6.74 -4.83
C LEU A 209 7.24 6.23 -3.50
N GLY A 210 6.69 5.13 -2.99
CA GLY A 210 7.18 4.46 -1.78
C GLY A 210 8.67 4.08 -1.90
N ARG A 211 9.43 4.19 -0.80
CA ARG A 211 10.92 4.19 -0.83
C ARG A 211 11.58 2.94 -1.41
N LEU A 212 10.89 1.79 -1.39
CA LEU A 212 11.43 0.51 -1.89
C LEU A 212 11.03 0.23 -3.34
N LEU A 213 10.26 1.13 -3.94
CA LEU A 213 9.71 0.99 -5.27
C LEU A 213 10.56 1.74 -6.28
N SER A 214 10.56 1.26 -7.51
CA SER A 214 11.19 1.91 -8.65
C SER A 214 10.18 2.03 -9.79
N PRO A 215 10.10 3.18 -10.47
CA PRO A 215 9.18 3.40 -11.57
C PRO A 215 9.53 2.52 -12.78
N MET A 216 8.52 2.12 -13.52
CA MET A 216 8.61 1.34 -14.77
C MET A 216 8.04 2.08 -15.98
N ALA A 217 7.14 3.05 -15.77
CA ALA A 217 6.58 3.86 -16.84
C ALA A 217 6.18 5.24 -16.36
N PHE A 218 6.21 6.21 -17.28
CA PHE A 218 5.80 7.58 -17.06
C PHE A 218 4.88 8.06 -18.18
N ALA A 219 3.85 8.84 -17.84
CA ALA A 219 3.10 9.64 -18.80
C ALA A 219 3.92 10.90 -19.21
N PRO A 220 3.55 11.59 -20.31
CA PRO A 220 4.28 12.78 -20.79
C PRO A 220 4.38 13.94 -19.81
N ASP A 221 3.46 14.01 -18.84
CA ASP A 221 3.45 15.00 -17.76
C ASP A 221 4.32 14.60 -16.54
N GLY A 222 4.99 13.45 -16.62
CA GLY A 222 5.83 12.90 -15.57
C GLY A 222 5.10 12.05 -14.54
N LEU A 223 3.79 11.82 -14.67
CA LEU A 223 3.05 10.94 -13.76
C LEU A 223 3.57 9.50 -13.88
N ILE A 224 3.78 8.85 -12.73
CA ILE A 224 4.19 7.43 -12.68
C ILE A 224 2.99 6.54 -13.04
N GLU A 225 3.15 5.75 -14.09
CA GLU A 225 2.10 4.87 -14.65
C GLU A 225 2.32 3.39 -14.32
N GLY A 226 3.51 3.05 -13.83
CA GLY A 226 3.83 1.71 -13.35
C GLY A 226 5.07 1.69 -12.49
N TYR A 227 5.16 0.73 -11.57
CA TYR A 227 6.29 0.57 -10.68
C TYR A 227 6.42 -0.88 -10.17
N TYR A 228 7.58 -1.23 -9.64
CA TYR A 228 7.84 -2.53 -9.01
C TYR A 228 8.80 -2.39 -7.83
N CYS A 229 9.05 -3.48 -7.10
CA CYS A 229 10.07 -3.56 -6.05
C CYS A 229 11.32 -4.32 -6.55
N PRO A 230 12.39 -3.64 -7.00
CA PRO A 230 13.55 -4.29 -7.63
C PRO A 230 14.28 -5.27 -6.71
N SER A 231 14.41 -4.93 -5.43
CA SER A 231 15.19 -5.72 -4.46
C SER A 231 14.59 -7.10 -4.17
N THR A 232 13.30 -7.28 -4.44
CA THR A 232 12.60 -8.55 -4.19
C THR A 232 12.10 -9.22 -5.45
N TYR A 233 12.03 -8.52 -6.59
CA TYR A 233 11.44 -9.02 -7.82
C TYR A 233 12.13 -10.29 -8.34
N ASN A 234 11.44 -11.42 -8.23
CA ASN A 234 11.85 -12.69 -8.79
C ASN A 234 10.61 -13.61 -8.90
N PRO A 235 9.85 -13.52 -10.00
CA PRO A 235 8.63 -14.30 -10.18
C PRO A 235 8.87 -15.80 -10.05
N LYS A 236 10.02 -16.30 -10.56
CA LYS A 236 10.39 -17.73 -10.48
C LYS A 236 10.59 -18.24 -9.05
N GLN A 237 10.86 -17.34 -8.10
CA GLN A 237 10.99 -17.66 -6.66
C GLN A 237 9.76 -17.23 -5.84
N GLY A 238 8.66 -16.88 -6.51
CA GLY A 238 7.42 -16.47 -5.87
C GLY A 238 7.45 -15.07 -5.25
N ASN A 239 8.29 -14.17 -5.77
CA ASN A 239 8.30 -12.78 -5.35
C ASN A 239 7.85 -11.88 -6.50
N PHE A 240 6.79 -11.12 -6.27
CA PHE A 240 6.21 -10.23 -7.26
C PHE A 240 5.51 -9.11 -6.52
N LEU A 241 5.89 -7.86 -6.77
CA LEU A 241 5.22 -6.67 -6.25
C LEU A 241 5.25 -5.63 -7.36
N VAL A 242 4.09 -5.42 -7.99
CA VAL A 242 3.95 -4.57 -9.17
C VAL A 242 2.66 -3.77 -9.06
N GLY A 243 2.75 -2.47 -9.29
CA GLY A 243 1.61 -1.57 -9.45
C GLY A 243 1.57 -1.00 -10.86
N LEU A 244 0.40 -1.00 -11.49
CA LEU A 244 0.14 -0.34 -12.78
C LEU A 244 -1.07 0.57 -12.62
N GLN A 245 -0.99 1.79 -13.15
CA GLN A 245 -2.07 2.78 -13.06
C GLN A 245 -3.11 2.56 -14.18
N PHE A 246 -2.67 2.14 -15.36
CA PHE A 246 -3.54 1.70 -16.45
C PHE A 246 -4.04 0.24 -16.29
N HIS A 247 -4.92 -0.17 -17.20
CA HIS A 247 -5.68 -1.42 -17.16
C HIS A 247 -5.30 -2.37 -18.31
N PRO A 248 -4.20 -3.15 -18.18
CA PRO A 248 -3.79 -4.08 -19.23
C PRO A 248 -4.86 -5.16 -19.52
N GLU A 249 -5.73 -5.49 -18.56
CA GLU A 249 -6.81 -6.46 -18.77
C GLU A 249 -7.94 -5.94 -19.70
N ARG A 250 -7.98 -4.63 -19.95
CA ARG A 250 -8.98 -3.97 -20.80
C ARG A 250 -8.41 -3.47 -22.12
N MET A 251 -7.11 -3.61 -22.35
CA MET A 251 -6.44 -3.21 -23.58
C MET A 251 -6.59 -4.30 -24.65
N GLN A 252 -7.83 -4.50 -25.10
CA GLN A 252 -8.23 -5.51 -26.06
C GLN A 252 -9.25 -4.93 -27.04
N GLU A 253 -9.33 -5.51 -28.25
CA GLU A 253 -10.35 -5.16 -29.22
C GLU A 253 -11.74 -5.36 -28.60
N SER A 254 -12.60 -4.34 -28.70
CA SER A 254 -13.89 -4.30 -28.02
C SER A 254 -14.81 -5.45 -28.44
N HIS A 255 -15.03 -6.42 -27.55
CA HIS A 255 -16.10 -7.43 -27.66
C HIS A 255 -17.38 -6.92 -27.01
N ILE A 256 -17.93 -5.82 -27.50
CA ILE A 256 -19.27 -5.39 -27.09
C ILE A 256 -20.14 -5.37 -28.33
N THR A 257 -20.58 -6.53 -28.83
CA THR A 257 -21.83 -6.60 -29.61
C THR A 257 -22.44 -7.98 -29.80
N ASP A 258 -21.79 -9.12 -29.52
CA ASP A 258 -22.40 -10.39 -29.92
C ASP A 258 -22.25 -11.54 -28.92
N SER A 259 -23.39 -12.17 -28.63
CA SER A 259 -23.58 -13.43 -27.89
C SER A 259 -22.93 -14.66 -28.54
N SER A 260 -22.09 -14.44 -29.57
CA SER A 260 -21.35 -15.47 -30.28
C SER A 260 -20.27 -16.12 -29.39
N PRO A 261 -19.96 -17.41 -29.60
CA PRO A 261 -18.89 -18.09 -28.86
C PRO A 261 -17.58 -17.31 -28.96
N ARG A 262 -16.89 -17.16 -27.82
CA ARG A 262 -15.70 -16.31 -27.65
C ARG A 262 -14.70 -16.55 -28.78
N LYS A 263 -14.54 -15.57 -29.68
CA LYS A 263 -13.35 -15.49 -30.51
C LYS A 263 -12.13 -15.36 -29.59
N GLU A 264 -10.98 -15.79 -30.08
CA GLU A 264 -9.71 -15.56 -29.42
C GLU A 264 -9.56 -14.05 -29.16
N VAL A 265 -9.30 -13.68 -27.91
CA VAL A 265 -9.22 -12.27 -27.48
C VAL A 265 -7.95 -11.67 -28.07
N GLN A 266 -8.10 -10.60 -28.85
CA GLN A 266 -6.99 -9.86 -29.41
C GLN A 266 -6.67 -8.65 -28.52
N TYR A 267 -5.49 -8.67 -27.91
CA TYR A 267 -5.00 -7.56 -27.09
C TYR A 267 -4.30 -6.49 -27.96
N ASP A 268 -4.36 -5.24 -27.52
CA ASP A 268 -3.65 -4.11 -28.14
C ASP A 268 -2.13 -4.38 -28.20
N TYR A 269 -1.60 -5.04 -27.16
CA TYR A 269 -0.20 -5.46 -27.06
C TYR A 269 -0.07 -6.89 -26.52
N PRO A 270 0.95 -7.65 -26.97
CA PRO A 270 1.23 -8.98 -26.42
C PRO A 270 1.62 -8.93 -24.93
N GLY A 271 2.09 -7.77 -24.44
CA GLY A 271 2.44 -7.54 -23.04
C GLY A 271 1.25 -7.48 -22.09
N CYS A 272 0.05 -7.18 -22.57
CA CYS A 272 -1.16 -7.05 -21.75
C CYS A 272 -1.47 -8.33 -20.93
N PRO A 273 -1.63 -9.51 -21.55
CA PRO A 273 -1.81 -10.76 -20.78
C PRO A 273 -0.54 -11.16 -20.02
N LYS A 274 0.65 -10.75 -20.47
CA LYS A 274 1.94 -11.12 -19.88
C LYS A 274 2.12 -10.65 -18.43
N VAL A 275 1.49 -9.54 -18.08
CA VAL A 275 1.42 -9.05 -16.69
C VAL A 275 0.81 -10.12 -15.77
N TYR A 276 -0.34 -10.68 -16.17
CA TYR A 276 -1.07 -11.69 -15.40
C TYR A 276 -0.38 -13.05 -15.45
N GLU A 277 0.15 -13.45 -16.61
CA GLU A 277 0.96 -14.68 -16.74
C GLU A 277 2.13 -14.66 -15.74
N THR A 278 2.86 -13.55 -15.68
CA THR A 278 4.03 -13.41 -14.79
C THR A 278 3.61 -13.37 -13.32
N PHE A 279 2.52 -12.66 -13.00
CA PHE A 279 1.95 -12.63 -11.67
C PHE A 279 1.52 -14.04 -11.20
N ILE A 280 0.76 -14.77 -12.02
CA ILE A 280 0.27 -16.11 -11.66
C ILE A 280 1.41 -17.13 -11.60
N ALA A 281 2.42 -17.03 -12.44
CA ALA A 281 3.64 -17.83 -12.31
C ALA A 281 4.33 -17.59 -10.95
N ALA A 282 4.37 -16.35 -10.46
CA ALA A 282 4.88 -16.05 -9.13
C ALA A 282 3.99 -16.63 -8.03
N VAL A 283 2.67 -16.55 -8.16
CA VAL A 283 1.70 -17.16 -7.24
C VAL A 283 1.88 -18.68 -7.15
N GLN A 284 2.08 -19.35 -8.29
CA GLN A 284 2.35 -20.79 -8.35
C GLN A 284 3.68 -21.14 -7.68
N ALA A 285 4.75 -20.40 -7.98
CA ALA A 285 6.05 -20.60 -7.34
C ALA A 285 6.00 -20.38 -5.82
N PHE A 286 5.26 -19.37 -5.36
CA PHE A 286 5.03 -19.11 -3.95
C PHE A 286 4.26 -20.26 -3.27
N ALA A 287 3.19 -20.75 -3.90
CA ALA A 287 2.39 -21.87 -3.39
C ALA A 287 3.21 -23.17 -3.27
N SER A 288 3.99 -23.50 -4.30
CA SER A 288 4.86 -24.69 -4.27
C SER A 288 5.92 -24.59 -3.18
N LYS A 289 6.50 -23.39 -2.97
CA LYS A 289 7.43 -23.15 -1.87
C LYS A 289 6.78 -23.35 -0.49
N GLN A 290 5.53 -22.93 -0.31
CA GLN A 290 4.82 -23.15 0.96
C GLN A 290 4.52 -24.64 1.22
N ARG A 291 4.28 -25.43 0.16
CA ARG A 291 4.07 -26.88 0.26
C ARG A 291 5.33 -27.70 0.55
N GLY A 292 6.52 -27.11 0.40
CA GLY A 292 7.80 -27.80 0.61
C GLY A 292 8.39 -28.48 -0.63
N ASP A 293 7.75 -28.33 -1.80
CA ASP A 293 8.30 -28.79 -3.09
C ASP A 293 9.47 -27.88 -3.47
N SER A 294 10.71 -28.29 -3.20
CA SER A 294 11.90 -27.51 -3.57
C SER A 294 12.90 -28.32 -4.40
N GLY A 295 13.06 -27.93 -5.67
CA GLY A 295 14.32 -28.05 -6.41
C GLY A 295 15.41 -27.14 -5.81
N PRO A 296 16.67 -27.23 -6.30
CA PRO A 296 17.86 -26.93 -5.52
C PRO A 296 17.90 -25.48 -5.00
N SER A 297 18.10 -25.39 -3.69
CA SER A 297 18.19 -24.16 -2.90
C SER A 297 19.47 -23.38 -3.20
N THR A 298 19.36 -22.17 -3.75
CA THR A 298 20.38 -21.12 -3.60
C THR A 298 20.00 -20.21 -2.43
N LYS A 299 20.28 -20.66 -1.21
CA LYS A 299 20.23 -19.84 0.00
C LYS A 299 21.51 -19.01 0.09
N THR A 300 21.52 -17.73 -0.30
CA THR A 300 22.49 -16.79 0.34
C THR A 300 22.16 -15.29 0.28
N VAL A 301 21.26 -14.78 -0.58
CA VAL A 301 21.02 -13.31 -0.64
C VAL A 301 19.56 -12.90 -0.38
N SER A 302 18.59 -13.72 -0.79
CA SER A 302 17.15 -13.42 -0.67
C SER A 302 16.59 -13.49 0.76
N SER A 303 17.17 -14.32 1.64
CA SER A 303 16.66 -14.50 3.01
C SER A 303 16.97 -13.32 3.93
N THR A 304 18.06 -12.60 3.68
CA THR A 304 18.51 -11.49 4.54
C THR A 304 17.61 -10.28 4.36
N VAL A 305 17.36 -9.85 3.12
CA VAL A 305 16.49 -8.69 2.81
C VAL A 305 15.02 -8.96 3.15
N LYS A 306 14.52 -10.19 2.92
CA LYS A 306 13.16 -10.59 3.33
C LYS A 306 12.99 -10.62 4.84
N ASN A 307 14.02 -11.05 5.57
CA ASN A 307 14.02 -10.98 7.02
C ASN A 307 14.08 -9.52 7.49
N GLU A 308 14.90 -8.67 6.89
CA GLU A 308 15.00 -7.24 7.23
C GLU A 308 13.65 -6.53 7.02
N TYR A 309 13.00 -6.74 5.88
CA TYR A 309 11.70 -6.15 5.58
C TYR A 309 10.58 -6.60 6.51
N ARG A 310 10.50 -7.92 6.77
CA ARG A 310 9.56 -8.49 7.74
C ARG A 310 9.81 -7.91 9.14
N MET A 311 11.08 -7.83 9.56
CA MET A 311 11.44 -7.33 10.90
C MET A 311 11.14 -5.83 11.06
N VAL A 312 11.32 -5.00 10.03
CA VAL A 312 10.98 -3.57 10.07
C VAL A 312 9.46 -3.37 10.22
N VAL A 313 8.65 -4.07 9.43
CA VAL A 313 7.18 -3.95 9.50
C VAL A 313 6.63 -4.55 10.79
N GLU A 314 7.15 -5.69 11.24
CA GLU A 314 6.80 -6.27 12.56
C GLU A 314 7.19 -5.33 13.71
N SER A 315 8.35 -4.66 13.63
CA SER A 315 8.79 -3.67 14.62
C SER A 315 7.81 -2.50 14.73
N PHE A 316 7.35 -1.93 13.62
CA PHE A 316 6.42 -0.78 13.66
C PHE A 316 5.02 -1.18 14.15
N ASN A 317 4.53 -2.37 13.77
CA ASN A 317 3.24 -2.86 14.25
C ASN A 317 3.27 -3.18 15.75
N GLU A 318 4.36 -3.77 16.25
CA GLU A 318 4.48 -4.08 17.68
C GLU A 318 4.66 -2.82 18.53
N ALA A 319 5.36 -1.81 18.00
CA ALA A 319 5.46 -0.48 18.60
C ALA A 319 4.09 0.15 18.86
N ALA A 320 3.23 0.11 17.84
CA ALA A 320 1.86 0.61 17.95
C ALA A 320 1.05 -0.20 18.99
N ARG A 321 1.19 -1.53 19.03
CA ARG A 321 0.47 -2.37 20.02
C ARG A 321 0.92 -2.13 21.45
N VAL A 322 2.22 -2.06 21.73
CA VAL A 322 2.73 -1.75 23.08
C VAL A 322 2.20 -0.40 23.57
N TYR A 323 2.18 0.59 22.67
CA TYR A 323 1.69 1.94 22.97
C TYR A 323 0.16 1.98 23.16
N HIS A 324 -0.61 1.31 22.32
CA HIS A 324 -2.08 1.29 22.39
C HIS A 324 -2.63 0.42 23.52
N ASP A 325 -2.03 -0.76 23.73
CA ASP A 325 -2.55 -1.78 24.65
C ASP A 325 -1.85 -1.73 26.03
N LYS A 326 -0.92 -0.77 26.25
CA LYS A 326 -0.11 -0.60 27.47
C LYS A 326 0.56 -1.90 27.94
N LEU A 327 1.06 -2.69 26.98
CA LEU A 327 1.70 -3.97 27.26
C LEU A 327 3.10 -3.77 27.85
N ALA A 328 3.51 -4.67 28.74
CA ALA A 328 4.85 -4.66 29.30
C ALA A 328 5.90 -4.97 28.21
N LEU A 329 6.98 -4.20 28.18
CA LEU A 329 8.11 -4.42 27.28
C LEU A 329 8.92 -5.64 27.75
N ASP A 330 8.61 -6.81 27.20
CA ASP A 330 9.43 -8.00 27.41
C ASP A 330 10.69 -8.00 26.53
N GLU A 331 11.63 -8.87 26.88
CA GLU A 331 12.94 -8.97 26.21
C GLU A 331 12.82 -9.32 24.72
N GLN A 332 11.79 -10.08 24.35
CA GLN A 332 11.55 -10.49 22.97
C GLN A 332 10.98 -9.35 22.12
N THR A 333 10.15 -8.51 22.73
CA THR A 333 9.60 -7.28 22.15
C THR A 333 10.71 -6.25 21.94
N MET A 334 11.58 -6.07 22.93
CA MET A 334 12.77 -5.21 22.84
C MET A 334 13.72 -5.61 21.71
N LYS A 335 13.89 -6.92 21.48
CA LYS A 335 14.72 -7.43 20.38
C LYS A 335 14.15 -7.09 18.99
N LYS A 336 12.82 -7.05 18.83
CA LYS A 336 12.17 -6.63 17.58
C LYS A 336 12.36 -5.12 17.33
N PHE A 337 12.24 -4.30 18.37
CA PHE A 337 12.51 -2.86 18.31
C PHE A 337 13.92 -2.52 17.86
N GLN A 338 14.94 -3.21 18.39
CA GLN A 338 16.34 -2.98 18.03
C GLN A 338 16.63 -3.17 16.53
N VAL A 339 15.88 -4.05 15.86
CA VAL A 339 16.03 -4.26 14.41
C VAL A 339 15.42 -3.11 13.61
N GLY A 340 14.23 -2.62 14.01
CA GLY A 340 13.64 -1.41 13.43
C GLY A 340 14.49 -0.16 13.66
N MET A 341 15.13 -0.06 14.84
CA MET A 341 16.08 1.01 15.17
C MET A 341 17.35 0.95 14.31
N LYS A 342 17.90 -0.24 14.06
CA LYS A 342 19.08 -0.42 13.18
C LYS A 342 18.80 -0.03 11.72
N PHE A 343 17.55 -0.17 11.25
CA PHE A 343 17.11 0.33 9.95
C PHE A 343 17.04 1.87 9.90
N LEU A 344 16.74 2.52 11.02
CA LEU A 344 16.81 3.98 11.17
C LEU A 344 18.26 4.49 11.31
N GLU A 345 19.18 3.64 11.80
CA GLU A 345 20.61 3.95 11.97
C GLU A 345 21.45 3.73 10.69
N THR A 346 20.97 2.93 9.73
CA THR A 346 21.62 2.83 8.41
C THR A 346 21.58 4.19 7.73
N GLN A 347 22.75 4.83 7.59
CA GLN A 347 22.92 6.19 7.07
C GLN A 347 22.44 6.32 5.61
N LEU A 348 21.15 6.51 5.44
CA LEU A 348 20.57 7.28 4.35
C LEU A 348 20.07 8.57 4.98
N PRO A 349 20.48 9.76 4.48
CA PRO A 349 20.07 11.02 5.07
C PRO A 349 18.55 11.13 4.97
N LEU A 350 17.87 10.99 6.11
CA LEU A 350 16.44 11.24 6.22
C LEU A 350 16.24 12.74 5.97
N SER A 351 15.41 13.06 4.98
CA SER A 351 15.02 14.44 4.71
C SER A 351 14.15 14.97 5.86
N VAL A 352 14.03 16.30 5.97
CA VAL A 352 13.15 16.95 6.95
C VAL A 352 11.69 16.45 6.80
N ASP A 353 11.29 16.09 5.58
CA ASP A 353 9.97 15.56 5.27
C ASP A 353 9.78 14.11 5.76
N ASP A 354 10.85 13.32 5.76
CA ASP A 354 10.86 11.96 6.30
C ASP A 354 10.67 11.94 7.83
N LEU A 355 11.26 12.93 8.51
CA LEU A 355 11.09 13.15 9.95
C LEU A 355 9.67 13.61 10.28
N ASN A 356 9.08 14.49 9.47
CA ASN A 356 7.70 14.94 9.61
C ASN A 356 6.69 13.81 9.39
N ARG A 357 6.99 12.85 8.49
CA ARG A 357 6.14 11.67 8.26
C ARG A 357 6.17 10.69 9.42
N LEU A 358 7.34 10.46 10.03
CA LEU A 358 7.48 9.61 11.22
C LEU A 358 6.69 10.16 12.41
N SER A 359 6.63 11.49 12.57
CA SER A 359 5.84 12.13 13.64
C SER A 359 4.33 11.91 13.48
N ARG A 360 3.84 11.78 12.25
CA ARG A 360 2.41 11.60 11.93
C ARG A 360 1.95 10.15 12.08
N ILE A 361 2.85 9.19 11.87
CA ILE A 361 2.55 7.75 12.03
C ILE A 361 2.28 7.39 13.51
N GLY A 362 2.85 8.14 14.47
CA GLY A 362 2.60 7.96 15.90
C GLY A 362 1.26 8.49 16.42
N ALA A 363 0.45 9.16 15.60
CA ALA A 363 -0.75 9.88 16.05
C ALA A 363 -2.05 9.19 15.61
N THR A 364 -2.44 8.09 16.26
CA THR A 364 -3.84 7.64 16.23
C THR A 364 -4.30 7.04 17.57
N VAL A 365 -4.68 7.88 18.55
CA VAL A 365 -5.63 7.47 19.61
C VAL A 365 -6.57 8.63 19.90
N ARG A 366 -7.85 8.48 19.58
CA ARG A 366 -8.94 9.27 20.17
C ARG A 366 -9.83 8.35 20.99
N GLY A 367 -10.15 8.79 22.21
CA GLY A 367 -11.45 8.54 22.83
C GLY A 367 -11.40 8.17 24.31
N GLY A 368 -11.99 9.03 25.16
CA GLY A 368 -12.62 8.58 26.41
C GLY A 368 -12.24 9.33 27.67
N ASN A 369 -12.79 10.53 27.85
CA ASN A 369 -12.88 11.19 29.17
C ASN A 369 -13.62 10.30 30.16
N ILE A 370 -12.91 9.72 31.15
CA ILE A 370 -13.51 9.27 32.41
C ILE A 370 -12.54 9.63 33.56
N TYR A 371 -13.13 10.19 34.62
CA TYR A 371 -12.60 10.58 35.93
C TYR A 371 -12.13 12.03 36.12
N GLN A 372 -13.13 12.89 36.40
CA GLN A 372 -13.04 13.88 37.48
C GLN A 372 -13.05 13.17 38.84
N THR A 373 -12.00 13.38 39.62
CA THR A 373 -11.91 13.57 41.09
C THR A 373 -10.40 13.69 41.38
N SER A 374 -9.83 14.57 42.20
CA SER A 374 -10.32 15.50 43.21
C SER A 374 -9.13 16.35 43.69
N GLY A 375 -9.32 17.67 43.80
CA GLY A 375 -8.76 18.50 44.88
C GLY A 375 -7.31 18.97 44.81
N GLY A 376 -7.10 20.28 44.60
CA GLY A 376 -5.81 20.91 44.95
C GLY A 376 -5.51 22.30 44.38
N LYS A 377 -6.28 23.32 44.79
CA LYS A 377 -5.99 24.78 44.85
C LYS A 377 -4.85 25.38 43.98
N SER A 378 -5.31 26.24 43.07
CA SER A 378 -4.62 27.33 42.35
C SER A 378 -3.48 28.05 43.10
N LYS A 379 -2.35 28.25 42.40
CA LYS A 379 -1.61 29.52 42.35
C LYS A 379 -1.01 29.74 40.95
N ALA A 380 -1.09 31.00 40.51
CA ALA A 380 -0.71 31.55 39.20
C ALA A 380 0.77 31.31 38.80
N PRO A 381 1.10 31.36 37.49
CA PRO A 381 2.37 30.84 36.96
C PRO A 381 3.52 31.85 37.14
N PRO A 382 4.77 31.39 37.41
CA PRO A 382 5.93 32.23 37.23
C PRO A 382 6.44 32.14 35.78
N ASP A 383 6.61 33.33 35.20
CA ASP A 383 7.63 33.76 34.24
C ASP A 383 8.00 32.89 33.02
N ARG A 384 7.62 33.43 31.86
CA ARG A 384 8.25 33.33 30.52
C ARG A 384 9.30 32.22 30.36
N VAL A 385 8.84 31.04 29.94
CA VAL A 385 9.69 30.06 29.25
C VAL A 385 10.12 30.70 27.92
N ARG A 386 11.43 30.90 27.77
CA ARG A 386 12.06 31.40 26.54
C ARG A 386 11.76 30.43 25.39
N GLU A 387 11.40 30.97 24.24
CA GLU A 387 11.33 30.23 22.97
C GLU A 387 12.65 29.49 22.73
N GLU A 388 12.61 28.16 22.64
CA GLU A 388 13.77 27.37 22.21
C GLU A 388 13.63 27.02 20.72
N SER A 389 14.66 27.38 19.95
CA SER A 389 14.71 27.11 18.51
C SER A 389 14.91 25.61 18.22
N PRO A 390 14.40 25.10 17.07
CA PRO A 390 14.51 23.68 16.68
C PRO A 390 15.93 23.10 16.71
N SER A 391 16.95 23.94 16.52
CA SER A 391 18.37 23.55 16.66
C SER A 391 18.74 23.08 18.07
N LYS A 392 18.19 23.71 19.12
CA LYS A 392 18.44 23.31 20.52
C LYS A 392 17.72 22.02 20.89
N LEU A 393 16.56 21.76 20.29
CA LEU A 393 15.84 20.49 20.40
C LEU A 393 16.66 19.35 19.77
N MET A 394 17.27 19.61 18.61
CA MET A 394 18.17 18.68 17.92
C MET A 394 19.45 18.43 18.71
N ASP A 395 20.07 19.47 19.29
CA ASP A 395 21.24 19.32 20.15
C ASP A 395 20.89 18.54 21.42
N SER A 396 19.71 18.76 21.99
CA SER A 396 19.22 18.01 23.16
C SER A 396 18.96 16.54 22.84
N LEU A 397 18.32 16.24 21.70
CA LEU A 397 18.08 14.87 21.25
C LEU A 397 19.39 14.14 20.90
N GLN A 398 20.34 14.82 20.24
CA GLN A 398 21.67 14.27 19.97
C GLN A 398 22.51 14.07 21.23
N HIS A 399 22.35 14.93 22.24
CA HIS A 399 22.99 14.75 23.55
C HIS A 399 22.38 13.54 24.26
N VAL A 400 21.05 13.41 24.28
CA VAL A 400 20.31 12.26 24.83
C VAL A 400 20.74 10.95 24.17
N MET A 401 20.91 10.93 22.84
CA MET A 401 21.44 9.79 22.06
C MET A 401 22.85 9.33 22.49
N LYS A 402 23.68 10.23 23.04
CA LYS A 402 25.05 9.89 23.48
C LYS A 402 25.13 9.33 24.90
N VAL A 403 24.21 9.68 25.80
CA VAL A 403 24.30 9.33 27.24
C VAL A 403 23.38 8.17 27.64
N LEU A 404 22.38 7.85 26.80
CA LEU A 404 21.41 6.76 26.98
C LEU A 404 21.98 5.40 27.44
N PRO A 405 23.15 4.94 26.97
CA PRO A 405 23.73 3.67 27.42
C PRO A 405 24.23 3.66 28.88
N SER A 406 24.27 4.82 29.55
CA SER A 406 24.85 5.00 30.89
C SER A 406 23.88 5.52 31.96
N LEU A 407 22.61 5.70 31.63
CA LEU A 407 21.63 6.29 32.54
C LEU A 407 20.97 5.23 33.43
N SER A 408 20.83 5.56 34.71
CA SER A 408 20.11 4.76 35.69
C SER A 408 18.58 4.85 35.49
N PRO A 409 17.79 3.92 36.05
CA PRO A 409 16.34 3.91 35.88
C PRO A 409 15.64 5.22 36.28
N VAL A 410 16.15 5.93 37.29
CA VAL A 410 15.62 7.23 37.75
C VAL A 410 15.90 8.35 36.73
N GLU A 411 17.03 8.28 36.03
CA GLU A 411 17.41 9.25 35.00
C GLU A 411 16.65 9.00 33.68
N ILE A 412 16.29 7.73 33.40
CA ILE A 412 15.36 7.37 32.32
C ILE A 412 13.95 7.89 32.62
N GLU A 413 13.50 7.81 33.88
CA GLU A 413 12.23 8.40 34.33
C GLU A 413 12.22 9.94 34.19
N GLN A 414 13.32 10.61 34.53
CA GLN A 414 13.46 12.07 34.33
C GLN A 414 13.52 12.47 32.85
N LEU A 415 14.12 11.61 32.01
CA LEU A 415 14.17 11.82 30.56
C LEU A 415 12.79 11.61 29.91
N ALA A 416 12.05 10.60 30.34
CA ALA A 416 10.65 10.39 29.94
C ALA A 416 9.77 11.56 30.39
N ALA A 417 9.94 12.06 31.63
CA ALA A 417 9.25 13.24 32.12
C ALA A 417 9.60 14.52 31.34
N SER A 418 10.84 14.64 30.86
CA SER A 418 11.29 15.77 30.02
C SER A 418 10.71 15.69 28.60
N LEU A 419 10.58 14.48 28.03
CA LEU A 419 9.90 14.24 26.75
C LEU A 419 8.39 14.47 26.87
N GLU A 420 7.78 14.08 27.99
CA GLU A 420 6.39 14.41 28.32
C GLU A 420 6.18 15.92 28.50
N GLN A 421 7.12 16.63 29.14
CA GLN A 421 7.08 18.10 29.24
C GLN A 421 7.23 18.79 27.87
N ALA A 422 8.11 18.27 27.01
CA ALA A 422 8.25 18.77 25.64
C ALA A 422 6.98 18.50 24.81
N LEU A 423 6.37 17.32 24.95
CA LEU A 423 5.06 17.02 24.36
C LEU A 423 3.95 17.92 24.92
N ALA A 424 3.95 18.18 26.23
CA ALA A 424 2.98 19.04 26.88
C ALA A 424 3.11 20.50 26.40
N ALA A 425 4.33 20.99 26.17
CA ALA A 425 4.58 22.31 25.58
C ALA A 425 4.06 22.39 24.12
N VAL A 426 4.18 21.29 23.36
CA VAL A 426 3.62 21.17 21.99
C VAL A 426 2.09 21.14 22.02
N VAL A 427 1.49 20.45 22.99
CA VAL A 427 0.03 20.42 23.20
C VAL A 427 -0.48 21.78 23.67
N GLU A 428 0.25 22.49 24.54
CA GLU A 428 -0.10 23.83 24.98
C GLU A 428 0.03 24.87 23.85
N TYR A 429 1.04 24.73 22.99
CA TYR A 429 1.18 25.50 21.75
C TYR A 429 0.01 25.24 20.78
N ARG A 430 -0.44 23.99 20.64
CA ARG A 430 -1.58 23.59 19.81
C ARG A 430 -2.91 24.13 20.34
N ASN A 431 -3.12 24.06 21.66
CA ASN A 431 -4.33 24.55 22.34
C ASN A 431 -4.44 26.08 22.35
N ARG A 432 -3.32 26.82 22.41
CA ARG A 432 -3.34 28.29 22.31
C ARG A 432 -3.62 28.81 20.90
N ASN A 433 -3.41 27.98 19.88
CA ASN A 433 -3.60 28.33 18.48
C ASN A 433 -4.87 27.71 17.85
N ASN A 434 -5.76 27.09 18.64
CA ASN A 434 -6.98 26.40 18.18
C ASN A 434 -6.73 25.48 16.96
N LEU A 435 -5.62 24.76 16.96
CA LEU A 435 -5.31 23.79 15.92
C LEU A 435 -5.81 22.42 16.37
N ASP A 436 -7.01 22.05 15.94
CA ASP A 436 -7.69 20.79 16.27
C ASP A 436 -6.91 19.52 15.90
#